data_AF-A0A933LZC0-F1
#
_entry.id   AF-A0A933LZC0-F1
#
_cell.length_a   1.000
_cell.length_b   1.000
_cell.length_c   1.000
_cell.angle_alpha   90.00
_cell.angle_beta   90.00
_cell.angle_gamma   90.00
#
_symmetry.space_group_name_H-M   'P 1'
#
loop_
_entity.id
_entity.type
_entity.pdbx_description
1 polymer ?
#
loop_
_entity_poly.entity_id
_entity_poly.type
_entity_poly.pdbx_seq_one_letter_code
_entity_poly.pdbx_strand_id
1 'polypeptide(L)' 'MKPMVHRLEAKYKGKIIFTYLDVDDPNTDSLKAALNFRLRPHYVLLDAKGGVLDQWVGTLPEGDFVAAFEKALK' A
#
# COMPACT_ATOMS: atom_id res chain seq x y z
N MET A 1 -5.11 9.41 -9.32
CA MET A 1 -5.31 8.36 -8.29
C MET A 1 -6.76 7.88 -8.27
N LYS A 2 -7.03 6.65 -7.78
CA LYS A 2 -8.40 6.15 -7.62
C LYS A 2 -9.07 6.77 -6.38
N PRO A 3 -10.34 7.23 -6.46
CA PRO A 3 -11.04 7.90 -5.35
C PRO A 3 -11.21 7.02 -4.10
N MET A 4 -11.11 5.70 -4.26
CA MET A 4 -11.20 4.72 -3.17
C MET A 4 -10.07 4.85 -2.15
N VAL A 5 -8.83 5.04 -2.58
CA VAL A 5 -7.66 5.11 -1.66
C VAL A 5 -7.75 6.32 -0.74
N HIS A 6 -8.26 7.44 -1.26
CA HIS A 6 -8.43 8.65 -0.45
C HIS A 6 -9.48 8.48 0.65
N ARG A 7 -10.55 7.70 0.41
CA ARG A 7 -11.52 7.36 1.45
C ARG A 7 -10.91 6.48 2.54
N LEU A 8 -10.07 5.52 2.16
CA LEU A 8 -9.34 4.66 3.09
C LEU A 8 -8.36 5.48 3.94
N GLU A 9 -7.61 6.39 3.31
CA GLU A 9 -6.70 7.29 4.01
C GLU A 9 -7.43 8.15 5.06
N ALA A 10 -8.59 8.71 4.71
CA ALA A 10 -9.41 9.46 5.66
C ALA A 10 -9.91 8.56 6.82
N LYS A 11 -10.36 7.34 6.53
CA LYS A 11 -10.90 6.40 7.52
C LYS A 11 -9.83 5.92 8.52
N TYR A 12 -8.61 5.70 8.05
CA TYR A 12 -7.50 5.17 8.86
C TYR A 12 -6.47 6.24 9.24
N LYS A 13 -6.84 7.51 9.12
CA LYS A 13 -5.99 8.65 9.48
C LYS A 13 -5.48 8.49 10.93
N GLY A 14 -4.17 8.54 11.10
CA GLY A 14 -3.51 8.37 12.41
C GLY A 14 -3.33 6.92 12.86
N LYS A 15 -3.83 5.93 12.10
CA LYS A 15 -3.62 4.50 12.36
C LYS A 15 -2.73 3.84 11.29
N ILE A 16 -2.91 4.23 10.03
CA ILE A 16 -2.13 3.73 8.89
C ILE A 16 -1.55 4.91 8.14
N ILE A 17 -0.27 4.78 7.77
CA ILE A 17 0.44 5.75 6.94
C ILE A 17 0.33 5.31 5.48
N PHE A 18 -0.30 6.15 4.67
CA PHE A 18 -0.35 5.95 3.23
C PHE A 18 0.86 6.66 2.62
N THR A 19 1.73 5.88 1.97
CA THR A 19 2.90 6.40 1.27
C THR A 19 2.75 6.12 -0.22
N TYR A 20 2.94 7.15 -1.04
CA TYR A 20 2.85 7.05 -2.49
C TYR A 20 4.25 7.00 -3.07
N LEU A 21 4.59 5.89 -3.70
CA LEU A 21 5.85 5.72 -4.40
C LEU A 21 5.67 6.11 -5.86
N ASP A 22 6.46 7.07 -6.33
CA ASP A 22 6.57 7.34 -7.76
C ASP A 22 7.50 6.29 -8.39
N VAL A 23 6.97 5.47 -9.29
CA VAL A 23 7.76 4.41 -9.90
C VAL A 23 8.68 4.89 -11.01
N ASP A 24 8.44 6.08 -11.55
CA ASP A 24 9.25 6.70 -12.59
C ASP A 24 10.40 7.53 -11.97
N ASP A 25 10.40 7.73 -10.64
CA ASP A 25 11.48 8.38 -9.90
C ASP A 25 12.66 7.40 -9.65
N PRO A 26 13.91 7.77 -9.98
CA PRO A 26 15.09 6.92 -9.78
C PRO A 26 15.45 6.71 -8.29
N ASN A 27 15.03 7.61 -7.39
CA ASN A 27 15.26 7.45 -5.95
C ASN A 27 14.43 6.32 -5.35
N THR A 28 13.41 5.83 -6.07
CA THR A 28 12.57 4.73 -5.63
C THR A 28 13.06 3.38 -6.16
N ASP A 29 14.12 3.31 -6.96
CA ASP A 29 14.62 2.05 -7.55
C ASP A 29 14.99 0.99 -6.52
N SER A 30 15.66 1.39 -5.43
CA SER A 30 15.99 0.46 -4.36
C SER A 30 14.74 -0.11 -3.68
N LEU A 31 13.71 0.71 -3.49
CA LEU A 31 12.42 0.28 -2.93
C LEU A 31 11.63 -0.59 -3.91
N LYS A 32 11.61 -0.24 -5.20
CA LYS A 32 10.97 -1.03 -6.26
C LYS A 32 11.59 -2.42 -6.34
N ALA A 33 12.91 -2.51 -6.29
CA ALA A 33 13.63 -3.77 -6.31
C ALA A 33 13.36 -4.60 -5.05
N ALA A 34 13.45 -3.99 -3.86
CA ALA A 34 13.21 -4.67 -2.59
C ALA A 34 11.77 -5.19 -2.44
N LEU A 35 10.79 -4.45 -2.95
CA LEU A 35 9.36 -4.79 -2.90
C LEU A 35 8.88 -5.53 -4.17
N ASN A 36 9.79 -5.84 -5.09
CA ASN A 36 9.51 -6.51 -6.36
C ASN A 36 8.35 -5.86 -7.17
N PHE A 37 8.33 -4.54 -7.23
CA PHE A 37 7.35 -3.78 -8.02
C PHE A 37 7.53 -4.06 -9.52
N ARG A 38 6.57 -4.74 -10.13
CA ARG A 38 6.61 -5.09 -11.57
C ARG A 38 5.47 -4.52 -12.41
N LEU A 39 4.31 -4.33 -11.79
CA LEU A 39 3.07 -3.97 -12.50
C LEU A 39 2.36 -2.84 -11.77
N ARG A 40 1.62 -2.01 -12.52
CA ARG A 40 0.81 -0.92 -11.96
C ARG A 40 -0.67 -1.20 -12.19
N PRO A 41 -1.56 -0.86 -11.23
CA PRO A 41 -1.26 -0.41 -9.87
C PRO A 41 -0.76 -1.57 -8.99
N HIS A 42 0.14 -1.30 -8.05
CA HIS A 42 0.61 -2.29 -7.07
C HIS A 42 0.62 -1.64 -5.69
N TYR A 43 0.06 -2.35 -4.72
CA TYR A 43 -0.11 -1.91 -3.35
C TYR A 43 0.65 -2.86 -2.43
N VAL A 44 1.33 -2.30 -1.45
CA VAL A 44 2.07 -3.07 -0.44
C VAL A 44 1.67 -2.57 0.93
N LEU A 45 1.26 -3.49 1.80
CA LEU A 45 1.01 -3.22 3.20
C LEU A 45 2.24 -3.64 4.01
N LEU A 46 2.78 -2.69 4.77
CA LEU A 46 3.92 -2.91 5.64
C LEU A 46 3.49 -2.83 7.10
N ASP A 47 4.18 -3.57 7.96
CA ASP A 47 4.10 -3.39 9.41
C ASP A 47 4.98 -2.22 9.88
N ALA A 48 4.93 -1.90 11.17
CA ALA A 48 5.71 -0.81 11.78
C ALA A 48 7.24 -1.04 11.74
N LYS A 49 7.71 -2.25 11.44
CA LYS A 49 9.13 -2.62 11.31
C LYS A 49 9.58 -2.67 9.85
N GLY A 50 8.70 -2.38 8.89
CA GLY A 50 8.98 -2.48 7.46
C GLY A 50 8.85 -3.90 6.89
N GLY A 51 8.29 -4.83 7.66
CA GLY A 51 7.93 -6.17 7.19
C GLY A 51 6.73 -6.10 6.26
N VAL A 52 6.77 -6.83 5.14
CA VAL A 52 5.64 -6.93 4.21
C VAL A 52 4.57 -7.83 4.83
N LEU A 53 3.39 -7.27 5.10
CA LEU A 53 2.22 -8.01 5.56
C LEU A 53 1.43 -8.59 4.39
N ASP A 54 1.19 -7.79 3.36
CA ASP A 54 0.44 -8.18 2.17
C ASP A 54 0.87 -7.35 0.94
N GLN A 55 0.66 -7.91 -0.26
CA GLN A 55 0.92 -7.24 -1.54
C GLN A 55 -0.18 -7.56 -2.54
N TRP A 56 -0.64 -6.54 -3.28
CA TRP A 56 -1.70 -6.70 -4.27
C TRP A 56 -1.37 -5.99 -5.58
N VAL A 57 -1.29 -6.79 -6.64
CA VAL A 57 -1.10 -6.30 -8.00
C VAL A 57 -2.45 -6.16 -8.69
N GLY A 58 -2.72 -4.99 -9.26
CA GLY A 58 -3.93 -4.70 -10.02
C GLY A 58 -5.02 -4.01 -9.21
N THR A 59 -6.26 -4.11 -9.70
CA THR A 59 -7.41 -3.52 -9.02
C THR A 59 -7.95 -4.49 -7.97
N LEU A 60 -7.94 -4.04 -6.72
CA LEU A 60 -8.52 -4.76 -5.59
C LEU A 60 -9.74 -3.97 -5.09
N PRO A 61 -10.84 -4.61 -4.66
CA PRO A 61 -11.97 -3.90 -4.07
C PRO A 61 -11.62 -3.34 -2.68
N GLU A 62 -12.39 -2.33 -2.25
CA GLU A 62 -12.16 -1.62 -0.99
C GLU A 62 -12.20 -2.56 0.24
N GLY A 63 -13.04 -3.59 0.19
CA GLY A 63 -13.22 -4.55 1.29
C GLY A 63 -11.97 -5.35 1.62
N ASP A 64 -11.17 -5.74 0.61
CA ASP A 64 -9.92 -6.47 0.84
C ASP A 64 -8.88 -5.60 1.55
N PHE A 65 -8.78 -4.31 1.19
CA PHE A 65 -7.93 -3.36 1.91
C PHE A 65 -8.36 -3.22 3.38
N VAL A 66 -9.66 -3.04 3.62
CA VAL A 66 -10.22 -2.91 4.97
C VAL A 66 -9.91 -4.16 5.80
N ALA A 67 -10.12 -5.36 5.26
CA ALA A 67 -9.84 -6.61 5.97
C ALA A 67 -8.35 -6.74 6.33
N ALA A 68 -7.45 -6.40 5.41
CA ALA A 68 -6.01 -6.43 5.66
C ALA A 68 -5.58 -5.40 6.72
N PHE A 69 -6.13 -4.19 6.65
CA PHE A 69 -5.89 -3.13 7.63
C PHE A 69 -6.37 -3.51 9.03
N GLU A 70 -7.57 -4.08 9.14
CA GLU A 70 -8.09 -4.54 10.43
C GLU A 70 -7.28 -5.69 11.01
N LYS A 71 -6.78 -6.60 10.15
CA LYS A 71 -5.86 -7.66 10.57
C LYS A 71 -4.52 -7.11 11.06
N ALA A 72 -3.99 -6.07 10.42
CA ALA A 72 -2.73 -5.45 10.78
C ALA A 72 -2.80 -4.57 12.04
N LEU A 73 -3.98 -4.02 12.35
CA LEU A 73 -4.22 -3.17 13.51
C LEU A 73 -4.65 -3.93 14.77
N LYS A 74 -4.77 -5.25 14.68
CA LYS A 74 -5.20 -6.13 15.77
C LYS A 74 -4.01 -6.60 16.60
#